data_AF-A0A7C0XU58-F1
#
_entry.id   AF-A0A7C0XU58-F1
#
_cell.length_a   1.000
_cell.length_b   1.000
_cell.length_c   1.000
_cell.angle_alpha   90.00
_cell.angle_beta   90.00
_cell.angle_gamma   90.00
#
_symmetry.space_group_name_H-M   'P 1'
#
loop_
_entity.id
_entity.type
_entity.pdbx_description
1 polymer ?
#
loop_
_entity_poly.entity_id
_entity_poly.type
_entity_poly.pdbx_seq_one_letter_code
_entity_poly.pdbx_strand_id
1 'polypeptide(L)'
;MAKKEQSYMFFLVFGAIVLLLNFGLWMFFQSKENESCPVIECPTTTLPKLECPQPSKYEKLKYRLFYLYPKKCKDCNFTIVDFIAYKIGMDIDKVQSDEVPRPALLIISRGRASLADATSAFNMLNAICQEIGNKVACEMREYVNISKIYECLDFFNISHDAVFFMYDDRCRWCSKMKRYVRDLEKEGYKFYWAYRYNSSQMLPVSFCMGEIMDEKGIVPQFACPSTRELHLGAFLNETELRDFAKRCKSAAINSTNSSS
;
A
#
# COMPACT_ATOMS: atom_id res chain seq x y z
N MET A 1 -13.78 -0.28 73.51
CA MET A 1 -14.36 -1.63 73.34
C MET A 1 -15.46 -1.56 72.29
N ALA A 2 -15.55 -2.60 71.44
CA ALA A 2 -16.54 -2.85 70.39
C ALA A 2 -16.50 -1.98 69.10
N LYS A 3 -15.74 -2.45 68.10
CA LYS A 3 -16.14 -2.57 66.67
C LYS A 3 -14.94 -3.02 65.83
N LYS A 4 -14.73 -4.33 65.71
CA LYS A 4 -13.75 -4.90 64.78
C LYS A 4 -14.11 -6.33 64.34
N GLU A 5 -15.36 -6.56 63.96
CA GLU A 5 -15.80 -7.86 63.41
C GLU A 5 -16.88 -7.69 62.31
N GLN A 6 -16.57 -6.94 61.25
CA GLN A 6 -17.47 -6.85 60.10
C GLN A 6 -16.76 -6.70 58.74
N SER A 7 -15.54 -7.23 58.60
CA SER A 7 -14.80 -7.21 57.31
C SER A 7 -14.21 -8.56 56.88
N TYR A 8 -14.45 -9.66 57.60
CA TYR A 8 -13.86 -10.96 57.26
C TYR A 8 -14.81 -11.97 56.59
N MET A 9 -16.08 -11.61 56.36
CA MET A 9 -17.05 -12.52 55.73
C MET A 9 -17.42 -12.17 54.28
N PHE A 10 -16.85 -11.10 53.71
CA PHE A 10 -17.07 -10.73 52.30
C PHE A 10 -15.95 -11.22 51.35
N PHE A 11 -14.79 -11.61 51.89
CA PHE A 11 -13.63 -12.03 51.09
C PHE A 11 -13.56 -13.54 50.80
N LEU A 12 -14.43 -14.36 51.39
CA LEU A 12 -14.42 -15.82 51.17
C LEU A 12 -15.39 -16.32 50.09
N VAL A 13 -16.26 -15.47 49.54
CA VAL A 13 -17.23 -15.88 48.49
C VAL A 13 -16.75 -15.53 47.08
N PHE A 14 -15.85 -14.56 46.90
CA PHE A 14 -15.35 -14.17 45.58
C PHE A 14 -14.04 -14.86 45.13
N GLY A 15 -13.33 -15.54 46.03
CA GLY A 15 -12.07 -16.25 45.71
C GLY A 15 -12.24 -17.63 45.05
N ALA A 16 -13.43 -18.24 45.13
CA ALA A 16 -13.65 -19.61 44.64
C ALA A 16 -14.29 -19.69 43.24
N ILE A 17 -14.77 -18.58 42.68
CA ILE A 17 -15.45 -18.58 41.36
C ILE A 17 -14.48 -18.28 40.20
N VAL A 18 -13.32 -17.68 40.46
CA VAL A 18 -12.34 -17.33 39.42
C VAL A 18 -11.40 -18.50 39.06
N LEU A 19 -11.32 -19.55 39.88
CA LEU A 19 -10.47 -20.73 39.64
C LEU A 19 -11.17 -21.88 38.89
N LEU A 20 -12.48 -21.84 38.67
CA LEU A 20 -13.22 -22.87 37.92
C LEU A 20 -13.59 -22.49 36.47
N LEU A 21 -13.31 -21.26 36.04
CA LEU A 21 -13.56 -20.82 34.65
C LEU A 21 -12.31 -20.83 33.75
N ASN A 22 -11.13 -21.21 34.27
CA ASN A 22 -9.89 -21.33 33.48
C ASN A 22 -9.44 -22.77 33.19
N PHE A 23 -10.25 -23.79 33.53
CA PHE A 23 -9.93 -25.20 33.24
C PHE A 23 -10.91 -25.90 32.27
N GLY A 24 -11.89 -25.19 31.74
CA GLY A 24 -13.00 -25.75 30.95
C GLY A 24 -13.01 -25.42 29.45
N LEU A 25 -11.99 -24.76 28.90
CA LEU A 25 -11.94 -24.36 27.48
C LEU A 25 -10.64 -24.77 26.76
N TRP A 26 -10.03 -25.88 27.19
CA TRP A 26 -8.83 -26.46 26.56
C TRP A 26 -8.99 -27.93 26.16
N MET A 27 -10.23 -28.42 26.03
CA MET A 27 -10.54 -29.84 25.76
C MET A 27 -11.61 -30.05 24.66
N PHE A 28 -11.74 -29.13 23.69
CA PHE A 28 -12.59 -29.35 22.51
C PHE A 28 -11.99 -28.73 21.26
N PHE A 29 -10.91 -29.32 20.75
CA PHE A 29 -10.58 -29.37 19.32
C PHE A 29 -9.54 -30.48 19.12
N GLN A 30 -9.96 -31.73 19.34
CA GLN A 30 -9.27 -32.86 18.72
C GLN A 30 -9.61 -32.83 17.24
N SER A 31 -8.60 -32.54 16.43
CA SER A 31 -8.62 -32.67 14.99
C SER A 31 -9.03 -34.11 14.61
N LYS A 32 -10.12 -34.24 13.85
CA LYS A 32 -10.37 -35.43 13.03
C LYS A 32 -9.39 -35.38 11.86
N GLU A 33 -8.24 -36.03 11.99
CA GLU A 33 -7.48 -36.54 10.86
C GLU A 33 -7.63 -38.05 10.83
N ASN A 34 -8.60 -38.54 10.07
CA ASN A 34 -8.60 -39.90 9.53
C ASN A 34 -9.68 -39.99 8.44
N GLU A 35 -9.34 -39.48 7.25
CA GLU A 35 -9.91 -39.99 6.01
C GLU A 35 -8.76 -40.58 5.21
N SER A 36 -8.74 -41.91 5.16
CA SER A 36 -7.83 -42.72 4.36
C SER A 36 -8.14 -42.52 2.88
N CYS A 37 -7.18 -41.97 2.11
CA CYS A 37 -7.23 -42.06 0.66
C CYS A 37 -6.97 -43.52 0.21
N PRO A 38 -7.70 -44.05 -0.79
CA PRO A 38 -7.41 -45.38 -1.32
C PRO A 38 -6.06 -45.40 -2.02
N VAL A 39 -5.27 -46.44 -1.74
CA VAL A 39 -3.97 -46.70 -2.33
C VAL A 39 -4.17 -47.11 -3.79
N ILE A 40 -3.76 -46.26 -4.73
CA ILE A 40 -3.58 -46.64 -6.13
C ILE A 40 -2.10 -47.00 -6.30
N GLU A 41 -1.80 -48.29 -6.48
CA GLU A 41 -0.45 -48.75 -6.75
C GLU A 41 -0.05 -48.39 -8.19
N CYS A 42 0.99 -47.57 -8.33
CA CYS A 42 1.65 -47.31 -9.61
C CYS A 42 2.90 -48.20 -9.76
N PRO A 43 3.17 -48.73 -10.97
CA PRO A 43 4.22 -49.72 -11.20
C PRO A 43 5.63 -49.14 -11.03
N THR A 44 6.52 -50.04 -10.60
CA THR A 44 7.89 -49.79 -10.17
C THR A 44 8.81 -49.46 -11.34
N THR A 45 9.28 -48.22 -11.43
CA THR A 45 10.48 -47.87 -12.21
C THR A 45 11.39 -46.98 -11.38
N THR A 46 12.56 -47.52 -11.05
CA THR A 46 13.62 -46.88 -10.27
C THR A 46 14.24 -45.70 -11.03
N LEU A 47 13.81 -44.48 -10.73
CA LEU A 47 14.60 -43.27 -10.96
C LEU A 47 15.45 -42.96 -9.70
N PRO A 48 16.68 -42.43 -9.86
CA PRO A 48 17.52 -42.06 -8.72
C PRO A 48 16.78 -41.04 -7.86
N LYS A 49 16.71 -41.34 -6.56
CA LYS A 49 16.03 -40.54 -5.54
C LYS A 49 16.72 -39.17 -5.47
N LEU A 50 16.13 -38.16 -6.09
CA LEU A 50 16.55 -36.77 -5.90
C LEU A 50 16.17 -36.42 -4.45
N GLU A 51 17.14 -36.44 -3.54
CA GLU A 51 16.91 -36.01 -2.17
C GLU A 51 16.62 -34.50 -2.17
N CYS A 52 15.38 -34.14 -1.84
CA CYS A 52 15.06 -32.77 -1.46
C CYS A 52 15.95 -32.39 -0.26
N PRO A 53 16.68 -31.27 -0.31
CA PRO A 53 17.54 -30.86 0.80
C PRO A 53 16.69 -30.65 2.07
N GLN A 54 17.19 -31.19 3.18
CA GLN A 54 16.50 -31.22 4.48
C GLN A 54 16.14 -29.80 4.96
N PRO A 55 14.92 -29.60 5.52
CA PRO A 55 14.38 -28.29 5.88
C PRO A 55 15.14 -27.53 6.98
N SER A 56 16.03 -28.20 7.73
CA SER A 56 16.78 -27.58 8.84
C SER A 56 17.83 -26.54 8.40
N LYS A 57 18.15 -26.46 7.10
CA LYS A 57 19.06 -25.43 6.56
C LYS A 57 18.35 -24.13 6.13
N TYR A 58 17.02 -24.09 6.17
CA TYR A 58 16.21 -22.93 5.77
C TYR A 58 15.92 -21.95 6.91
N GLU A 59 16.39 -22.24 8.12
CA GLU A 59 16.10 -21.43 9.31
C GLU A 59 16.81 -20.06 9.33
N LYS A 60 17.63 -19.74 8.32
CA LYS A 60 18.43 -18.51 8.26
C LYS A 60 18.09 -17.50 7.16
N LEU A 61 17.05 -17.72 6.34
CA LEU A 61 16.64 -16.74 5.32
C LEU A 61 15.12 -16.58 5.31
N LYS A 62 14.61 -15.87 6.31
CA LYS A 62 13.18 -15.55 6.39
C LYS A 62 12.71 -14.71 5.19
N TYR A 63 13.60 -13.86 4.66
CA TYR A 63 13.36 -12.96 3.54
C TYR A 63 14.65 -12.70 2.72
N ARG A 64 14.54 -12.52 1.40
CA ARG A 64 15.57 -11.91 0.55
C ARG A 64 14.93 -10.95 -0.45
N LEU A 65 15.62 -9.86 -0.75
CA LEU A 65 15.17 -8.83 -1.67
C LEU A 65 16.23 -8.66 -2.77
N PHE A 66 15.81 -8.66 -4.03
CA PHE A 66 16.68 -8.40 -5.16
C PHE A 66 16.12 -7.27 -6.03
N TYR A 67 16.92 -6.25 -6.30
CA TYR A 67 16.61 -5.22 -7.27
C TYR A 67 17.14 -5.66 -8.63
N LEU A 68 16.24 -6.13 -9.49
CA LEU A 68 16.53 -6.57 -10.85
C LEU A 68 16.49 -5.39 -11.80
N TYR A 69 17.51 -5.22 -12.65
CA TYR A 69 17.55 -4.11 -13.60
C TYR A 69 18.14 -4.49 -14.97
N PRO A 70 17.63 -3.92 -16.08
CA PRO A 70 18.17 -4.17 -17.41
C PRO A 70 19.54 -3.52 -17.62
N LYS A 71 20.30 -4.01 -18.60
CA LYS A 71 21.60 -3.43 -18.97
C LYS A 71 21.55 -1.96 -19.36
N LYS A 72 20.48 -1.55 -20.05
CA LYS A 72 20.21 -0.15 -20.42
C LYS A 72 19.01 0.36 -19.63
N CYS A 73 19.25 0.71 -18.36
CA CYS A 73 18.19 1.12 -17.47
C CYS A 73 18.08 2.66 -17.39
N LYS A 74 17.03 3.23 -18.01
CA LYS A 74 16.73 4.66 -17.92
C LYS A 74 16.07 5.05 -16.59
N ASP A 75 15.29 4.14 -16.04
CA ASP A 75 14.43 4.39 -14.87
C ASP A 75 15.04 3.83 -13.58
N CYS A 76 16.33 3.47 -13.58
CA CYS A 76 16.99 2.91 -12.40
C CYS A 76 17.40 4.01 -11.42
N ASN A 77 17.10 3.78 -10.14
CA ASN A 77 17.52 4.68 -9.08
C ASN A 77 18.20 3.92 -7.94
N PHE A 78 19.50 3.64 -8.12
CA PHE A 78 20.29 2.87 -7.14
C PHE A 78 20.41 3.58 -5.78
N THR A 79 20.44 4.91 -5.77
CA THR A 79 20.47 5.71 -4.53
C THR A 79 19.21 5.49 -3.70
N ILE A 80 18.04 5.42 -4.34
CA ILE A 80 16.77 5.10 -3.65
C ILE A 80 16.78 3.67 -3.11
N VAL A 81 17.33 2.72 -3.86
CA VAL A 81 17.46 1.32 -3.41
C VAL A 81 18.32 1.24 -2.16
N ASP A 82 19.48 1.90 -2.14
CA ASP A 82 20.38 1.93 -0.98
C ASP A 82 19.75 2.61 0.24
N PHE A 83 19.05 3.72 0.01
CA PHE A 83 18.34 4.42 1.07
C PHE A 83 17.24 3.54 1.69
N ILE A 84 16.45 2.85 0.86
CA ILE A 84 15.39 1.95 1.33
C ILE A 84 16.00 0.79 2.10
N ALA A 85 17.03 0.13 1.56
CA ALA A 85 17.74 -0.97 2.23
C ALA A 85 18.24 -0.56 3.63
N TYR A 86 18.91 0.60 3.72
CA TYR A 86 19.37 1.17 4.98
C TYR A 86 18.22 1.42 5.96
N LYS A 87 17.12 2.04 5.51
CA LYS A 87 16.00 2.40 6.39
C LYS A 87 15.21 1.21 6.89
N ILE A 88 14.93 0.24 6.03
CA ILE A 88 14.17 -0.96 6.43
C ILE A 88 15.02 -1.97 7.20
N GLY A 89 16.35 -1.75 7.27
CA GLY A 89 17.31 -2.61 7.93
C GLY A 89 17.49 -3.96 7.22
N MET A 90 17.39 -3.98 5.89
CA MET A 90 17.51 -5.19 5.09
C MET A 90 18.33 -4.95 3.84
N ASP A 91 19.19 -5.89 3.48
CA ASP A 91 19.94 -5.83 2.23
C ASP A 91 19.03 -6.04 1.02
N ILE A 92 19.28 -5.26 -0.04
CA ILE A 92 18.65 -5.42 -1.35
C ILE A 92 19.75 -5.69 -2.37
N ASP A 93 19.84 -6.94 -2.82
CA ASP A 93 20.87 -7.39 -3.75
C ASP A 93 20.56 -6.82 -5.15
N LYS A 94 21.47 -6.03 -5.71
CA LYS A 94 21.30 -5.46 -7.07
C LYS A 94 21.80 -6.45 -8.10
N VAL A 95 20.92 -6.87 -9.00
CA VAL A 95 21.24 -7.87 -10.03
C VAL A 95 20.87 -7.33 -11.40
N GLN A 96 21.86 -7.21 -12.28
CA GLN A 96 21.60 -6.92 -13.68
C GLN A 96 20.99 -8.15 -14.35
N SER A 97 19.84 -7.99 -15.00
CA SER A 97 19.13 -9.06 -15.69
C SER A 97 18.46 -8.51 -16.95
N ASP A 98 18.79 -9.09 -18.10
CA ASP A 98 18.15 -8.73 -19.38
C ASP A 98 16.72 -9.31 -19.50
N GLU A 99 16.32 -10.17 -18.55
CA GLU A 99 14.98 -10.76 -18.47
C GLU A 99 13.93 -9.79 -17.94
N VAL A 100 14.35 -8.66 -17.32
CA VAL A 100 13.43 -7.63 -16.85
C VAL A 100 13.49 -6.39 -17.75
N PRO A 101 12.39 -6.02 -18.44
CA PRO A 101 12.39 -4.88 -19.37
C PRO A 101 12.45 -3.53 -18.65
N ARG A 102 12.14 -3.50 -17.34
CA ARG A 102 12.18 -2.34 -16.44
C ARG A 102 12.62 -2.80 -15.04
N PRO A 103 13.09 -1.89 -14.17
CA PRO A 103 13.39 -2.22 -12.78
C PRO A 103 12.27 -3.01 -12.09
N ALA A 104 12.65 -4.11 -11.45
CA ALA A 104 11.73 -4.96 -10.70
C ALA A 104 12.34 -5.35 -9.35
N LEU A 105 11.49 -5.51 -8.34
CA LEU A 105 11.88 -5.98 -7.02
C LEU A 105 11.40 -7.43 -6.87
N LEU A 106 12.35 -8.35 -6.81
CA LEU A 106 12.10 -9.75 -6.51
C LEU A 106 12.18 -9.96 -5.00
N ILE A 107 11.09 -10.44 -4.41
CA ILE A 107 10.95 -10.68 -2.99
C ILE A 107 10.81 -12.19 -2.78
N ILE A 108 11.75 -12.80 -2.09
CA ILE A 108 11.68 -14.20 -1.68
C ILE A 108 11.30 -14.25 -0.20
N SER A 109 10.12 -14.78 0.11
CA SER A 109 9.63 -14.91 1.49
C SER A 109 8.91 -16.23 1.70
N ARG A 110 9.24 -16.94 2.79
CA ARG A 110 8.53 -18.17 3.21
C ARG A 110 8.33 -19.20 2.08
N GLY A 111 9.36 -19.37 1.25
CA GLY A 111 9.34 -20.30 0.11
C GLY A 111 8.55 -19.82 -1.11
N ARG A 112 8.08 -18.57 -1.13
CA ARG A 112 7.43 -17.93 -2.29
C ARG A 112 8.33 -16.85 -2.87
N ALA A 113 8.19 -16.65 -4.18
CA ALA A 113 8.83 -15.57 -4.91
C ALA A 113 7.74 -14.66 -5.49
N SER A 114 7.83 -13.37 -5.19
CA SER A 114 6.94 -12.33 -5.68
C SER A 114 7.76 -11.31 -6.45
N LEU A 115 7.25 -10.83 -7.58
CA LEU A 115 7.89 -9.80 -8.39
C LEU A 115 7.03 -8.54 -8.36
N ALA A 116 7.63 -7.41 -8.05
CA ALA A 116 6.97 -6.11 -8.03
C ALA A 116 7.67 -5.10 -8.93
N ASP A 117 6.93 -4.08 -9.36
CA ASP A 117 7.50 -2.93 -10.06
C ASP A 117 8.45 -2.18 -9.10
N ALA A 118 9.64 -1.81 -9.59
CA ALA A 118 10.65 -1.09 -8.80
C ALA A 118 11.06 0.24 -9.44
N THR A 119 10.22 0.85 -10.28
CA THR A 119 10.52 2.14 -10.90
C THR A 119 10.35 3.32 -9.94
N SER A 120 9.72 3.12 -8.77
CA SER A 120 9.56 4.16 -7.76
C SER A 120 9.81 3.63 -6.34
N ALA A 121 10.21 4.54 -5.45
CA ALA A 121 10.38 4.24 -4.03
C ALA A 121 9.08 3.72 -3.39
N PHE A 122 7.93 4.31 -3.78
CA PHE A 122 6.62 3.89 -3.29
C PHE A 122 6.31 2.44 -3.68
N ASN A 123 6.54 2.05 -4.94
CA ASN A 123 6.25 0.69 -5.41
C ASN A 123 7.07 -0.34 -4.63
N MET A 124 8.36 -0.05 -4.43
CA MET A 124 9.22 -0.93 -3.63
C MET A 124 8.77 -1.01 -2.17
N LEU A 125 8.52 0.12 -1.51
CA LEU A 125 8.07 0.14 -0.12
C LEU A 125 6.70 -0.53 0.07
N ASN A 126 5.78 -0.36 -0.89
CA ASN A 126 4.47 -1.01 -0.86
C ASN A 126 4.61 -2.53 -1.03
N ALA A 127 5.40 -3.01 -2.00
CA ALA A 127 5.64 -4.44 -2.18
C ALA A 127 6.28 -5.07 -0.94
N ILE A 128 7.29 -4.41 -0.35
CA ILE A 128 7.93 -4.86 0.89
C ILE A 128 6.90 -4.88 2.04
N CYS A 129 6.07 -3.85 2.17
CA CYS A 129 5.03 -3.84 3.19
C CYS A 129 4.04 -5.02 3.02
N GLN A 130 3.56 -5.28 1.80
CA GLN A 130 2.56 -6.33 1.55
C GLN A 130 3.15 -7.74 1.69
N GLU A 131 4.32 -7.99 1.11
CA GLU A 131 4.88 -9.34 1.03
C GLU A 131 5.57 -9.77 2.32
N ILE A 132 6.21 -8.84 3.03
CA ILE A 132 7.01 -9.17 4.22
C ILE A 132 6.52 -8.50 5.51
N GLY A 133 5.55 -7.57 5.44
CA GLY A 133 5.01 -6.90 6.62
C GLY A 133 6.02 -6.02 7.34
N ASN A 134 7.02 -5.48 6.63
CA ASN A 134 8.04 -4.64 7.25
C ASN A 134 7.41 -3.32 7.71
N LYS A 135 7.40 -3.10 9.03
CA LYS A 135 6.76 -1.94 9.66
C LYS A 135 7.29 -0.60 9.12
N VAL A 136 8.61 -0.47 8.97
CA VAL A 136 9.23 0.75 8.44
C VAL A 136 8.85 0.97 6.99
N ALA A 137 8.79 -0.08 6.18
CA ALA A 137 8.32 0.04 4.80
C ALA A 137 6.83 0.46 4.72
N CYS A 138 5.99 -0.09 5.59
CA CYS A 138 4.58 0.26 5.70
C CYS A 138 4.34 1.71 6.16
N GLU A 139 5.20 2.25 7.02
CA GLU A 139 5.16 3.66 7.44
C GLU A 139 5.74 4.56 6.35
N MET A 140 6.92 4.25 5.83
CA MET A 140 7.60 5.07 4.82
C MET A 140 6.85 5.16 3.51
N ARG A 141 6.12 4.12 3.06
CA ARG A 141 5.26 4.25 1.88
C ARG A 141 4.22 5.36 2.05
N GLU A 142 3.86 5.72 3.28
CA GLU A 142 2.89 6.79 3.57
C GLU A 142 3.55 8.18 3.48
N TYR A 143 4.82 8.30 3.88
CA TYR A 143 5.58 9.57 3.87
C TYR A 143 6.28 9.90 2.55
N VAL A 144 6.70 8.90 1.78
CA VAL A 144 7.68 9.08 0.68
C VAL A 144 7.13 9.83 -0.55
N ASN A 145 5.84 10.21 -0.59
CA ASN A 145 5.28 10.90 -1.77
C ASN A 145 4.59 12.24 -1.47
N ILE A 146 4.06 12.48 -0.27
CA ILE A 146 3.25 13.70 -0.05
C ILE A 146 4.11 14.96 -0.03
N SER A 147 5.27 14.97 0.65
CA SER A 147 6.13 16.17 0.72
C SER A 147 6.68 16.57 -0.65
N LYS A 148 7.08 15.61 -1.48
CA LYS A 148 7.57 15.90 -2.85
C LYS A 148 6.45 16.38 -3.77
N ILE A 149 5.26 15.77 -3.66
CA ILE A 149 4.09 16.28 -4.37
C ILE A 149 3.83 17.71 -3.92
N TYR A 150 3.81 18.00 -2.62
CA TYR A 150 3.53 19.34 -2.08
C TYR A 150 4.58 20.37 -2.51
N GLU A 151 5.88 20.07 -2.41
CA GLU A 151 6.95 20.94 -2.92
C GLU A 151 6.77 21.25 -4.42
N CYS A 152 6.41 20.24 -5.22
CA CYS A 152 6.12 20.41 -6.63
C CYS A 152 4.86 21.29 -6.86
N LEU A 153 3.79 21.05 -6.10
CA LEU A 153 2.57 21.84 -6.18
C LEU A 153 2.80 23.30 -5.78
N ASP A 154 3.61 23.54 -4.74
CA ASP A 154 3.99 24.87 -4.30
C ASP A 154 4.75 25.64 -5.39
N PHE A 155 5.64 24.96 -6.13
CA PHE A 155 6.32 25.54 -7.29
C PHE A 155 5.34 26.01 -8.37
N PHE A 156 4.23 25.30 -8.57
CA PHE A 156 3.16 25.69 -9.50
C PHE A 156 2.07 26.56 -8.86
N ASN A 157 2.21 26.94 -7.58
CA ASN A 157 1.20 27.66 -6.81
C ASN A 157 -0.18 26.96 -6.80
N ILE A 158 -0.16 25.62 -6.70
CA ILE A 158 -1.35 24.78 -6.60
C ILE A 158 -1.54 24.38 -5.14
N SER A 159 -2.76 24.56 -4.65
CA SER A 159 -3.07 24.23 -3.26
C SER A 159 -3.02 22.72 -3.00
N HIS A 160 -2.53 22.31 -1.83
CA HIS A 160 -2.43 20.89 -1.46
C HIS A 160 -3.79 20.19 -1.32
N ASP A 161 -4.86 20.93 -1.05
CA ASP A 161 -6.25 20.42 -1.04
C ASP A 161 -6.92 20.43 -2.42
N ALA A 162 -6.21 20.79 -3.50
CA ALA A 162 -6.79 20.84 -4.83
C ALA A 162 -6.93 19.43 -5.43
N VAL A 163 -8.15 19.09 -5.86
CA VAL A 163 -8.38 17.89 -6.66
C VAL A 163 -7.99 18.17 -8.11
N PHE A 164 -7.06 17.40 -8.64
CA PHE A 164 -6.72 17.43 -10.06
C PHE A 164 -7.85 16.83 -10.87
N PHE A 165 -8.33 17.55 -11.89
CA PHE A 165 -9.36 17.11 -12.80
C PHE A 165 -8.85 17.17 -14.24
N MET A 166 -8.47 16.01 -14.78
CA MET A 166 -8.02 15.89 -16.17
C MET A 166 -9.17 15.55 -17.10
N TYR A 167 -9.29 16.29 -18.21
CA TYR A 167 -10.40 16.16 -19.15
C TYR A 167 -10.02 16.40 -20.62
N ASP A 168 -10.92 15.98 -21.51
CA ASP A 168 -10.96 16.30 -22.94
C ASP A 168 -12.35 16.91 -23.25
N ASP A 169 -12.43 17.88 -24.16
CA ASP A 169 -13.70 18.49 -24.62
C ASP A 169 -14.54 17.53 -25.48
N ARG A 170 -13.90 16.54 -26.11
CA ARG A 170 -14.58 15.51 -26.91
C ARG A 170 -15.20 14.41 -26.04
N CYS A 171 -14.90 14.40 -24.73
CA CYS A 171 -15.40 13.43 -23.79
C CYS A 171 -16.76 13.88 -23.23
N ARG A 172 -17.84 13.19 -23.63
CA ARG A 172 -19.22 13.49 -23.19
C ARG A 172 -19.37 13.50 -21.66
N TRP A 173 -18.73 12.55 -20.98
CA TRP A 173 -18.75 12.45 -19.53
C TRP A 173 -18.03 13.62 -18.85
N CYS A 174 -17.00 14.15 -19.50
CA CYS A 174 -16.26 15.29 -19.02
C CYS A 174 -17.16 16.53 -18.96
N SER A 175 -18.01 16.79 -19.95
CA SER A 175 -18.98 17.91 -19.91
C SER A 175 -19.90 17.86 -18.69
N LYS A 176 -20.35 16.67 -18.26
CA LYS A 176 -21.13 16.50 -17.03
C LYS A 176 -20.28 16.85 -15.80
N MET A 177 -19.07 16.29 -15.72
CA MET A 177 -18.15 16.54 -14.62
C MET A 177 -17.73 18.01 -14.49
N LYS A 178 -17.51 18.72 -15.60
CA LYS A 178 -17.21 20.16 -15.59
C LYS A 178 -18.28 20.98 -14.86
N ARG A 179 -19.56 20.60 -14.94
CA ARG A 179 -20.63 21.28 -14.22
C ARG A 179 -20.50 21.06 -12.71
N TYR A 180 -20.35 19.80 -12.29
CA TYR A 180 -20.17 19.45 -10.88
C TYR A 180 -18.93 20.12 -10.27
N VAL A 181 -17.80 20.12 -10.99
CA VAL A 181 -16.57 20.79 -10.53
C VAL A 181 -16.82 22.28 -10.29
N ARG A 182 -17.47 22.99 -11.24
CA ARG A 182 -17.80 24.41 -11.08
C ARG A 182 -18.74 24.68 -9.93
N ASP A 183 -19.71 23.81 -9.69
CA ASP A 183 -20.67 23.97 -8.60
C ASP A 183 -19.96 23.77 -7.24
N LEU A 184 -19.06 22.79 -7.14
CA LEU A 184 -18.22 22.59 -5.94
C LEU A 184 -17.19 23.71 -5.72
N GLU A 185 -16.65 24.30 -6.78
CA GLU A 185 -15.76 25.47 -6.66
C GLU A 185 -16.47 26.68 -6.03
N LYS A 186 -17.76 26.90 -6.35
CA LYS A 186 -18.58 27.96 -5.71
C LYS A 186 -18.76 27.73 -4.21
N GLU A 187 -18.67 26.47 -3.77
CA GLU A 187 -18.75 26.09 -2.36
C GLU A 187 -17.38 26.10 -1.65
N GLY A 188 -16.31 26.47 -2.35
CA GLY A 188 -14.98 26.62 -1.79
C GLY A 188 -14.13 25.35 -1.79
N TYR A 189 -14.50 24.33 -2.57
CA TYR A 189 -13.58 23.24 -2.93
C TYR A 189 -12.62 23.72 -4.02
N LYS A 190 -11.38 23.24 -4.01
CA LYS A 190 -10.36 23.63 -4.98
C LYS A 190 -10.15 22.52 -6.01
N PHE A 191 -10.06 22.92 -7.27
CA PHE A 191 -9.75 22.01 -8.36
C PHE A 191 -8.64 22.56 -9.24
N TYR A 192 -7.76 21.68 -9.69
CA TYR A 192 -6.81 21.99 -10.75
C TYR A 192 -7.35 21.43 -12.06
N TRP A 193 -7.68 22.31 -13.00
CA TRP A 193 -8.22 21.95 -14.30
C TRP A 193 -7.10 21.62 -15.28
N ALA A 194 -6.98 20.34 -15.66
CA ALA A 194 -5.98 19.87 -16.61
C ALA A 194 -6.63 19.47 -17.95
N TYR A 195 -6.66 20.40 -18.91
CA TYR A 195 -7.05 20.04 -20.27
C TYR A 195 -5.94 19.25 -20.94
N ARG A 196 -6.23 18.00 -21.32
CA ARG A 196 -5.25 17.03 -21.86
C ARG A 196 -4.42 17.57 -23.03
N TYR A 197 -4.98 18.46 -23.84
CA TYR A 197 -4.31 19.03 -25.02
C TYR A 197 -3.67 20.39 -24.79
N ASN A 198 -3.69 20.90 -23.55
CA ASN A 198 -2.97 22.09 -23.17
C ASN A 198 -1.70 21.69 -22.42
N SER A 199 -0.55 21.84 -23.07
CA SER A 199 0.75 21.44 -22.51
C SER A 199 1.05 22.15 -21.19
N SER A 200 0.77 23.45 -21.08
CA SER A 200 1.00 24.22 -19.84
C SER A 200 0.16 23.71 -18.66
N GLN A 201 -1.09 23.31 -18.91
CA GLN A 201 -1.96 22.73 -17.89
C GLN A 201 -1.59 21.28 -17.55
N MET A 202 -0.93 20.58 -18.46
CA MET A 202 -0.46 19.22 -18.21
C MET A 202 0.86 19.18 -17.44
N LEU A 203 1.66 20.26 -17.40
CA LEU A 203 2.93 20.28 -16.68
C LEU A 203 2.77 19.82 -15.20
N PRO A 204 1.86 20.36 -14.38
CA PRO A 204 1.76 19.91 -12.99
C PRO A 204 1.25 18.47 -12.86
N VAL A 205 0.46 18.00 -13.84
CA VAL A 205 0.07 16.59 -13.91
C VAL A 205 1.31 15.72 -14.13
N SER A 206 2.15 16.06 -15.10
CA SER A 206 3.36 15.31 -15.43
C SER A 206 4.39 15.32 -14.30
N PHE A 207 4.65 16.51 -13.75
CA PHE A 207 5.75 16.73 -12.81
C PHE A 207 5.36 16.34 -11.38
N CYS A 208 4.15 16.68 -10.95
CA CYS A 208 3.74 16.48 -9.56
C CYS A 208 2.89 15.23 -9.37
N MET A 209 2.10 14.85 -10.38
CA MET A 209 1.08 13.79 -10.26
C MET A 209 1.37 12.58 -11.14
N GLY A 210 2.52 12.48 -11.80
CA GLY A 210 2.84 11.42 -12.77
C GLY A 210 2.90 10.01 -12.17
N GLU A 211 3.01 9.89 -10.85
CA GLU A 211 2.90 8.60 -10.15
C GLU A 211 1.45 8.22 -9.79
N ILE A 212 0.50 9.15 -9.88
CA ILE A 212 -0.91 8.96 -9.51
C ILE A 212 -1.82 8.97 -10.75
N MET A 213 -1.53 9.82 -11.74
CA MET A 213 -2.35 10.04 -12.92
C MET A 213 -1.67 9.49 -14.18
N ASP A 214 -2.46 8.85 -15.04
CA ASP A 214 -2.00 8.42 -16.36
C ASP A 214 -2.46 9.41 -17.42
N GLU A 215 -1.54 10.26 -17.89
CA GLU A 215 -1.80 11.25 -18.93
C GLU A 215 -2.37 10.66 -20.22
N LYS A 216 -1.99 9.42 -20.54
CA LYS A 216 -2.42 8.71 -21.75
C LYS A 216 -3.69 7.88 -21.52
N GLY A 217 -4.15 7.78 -20.27
CA GLY A 217 -5.28 6.96 -19.87
C GLY A 217 -6.63 7.47 -20.36
N ILE A 218 -7.72 6.92 -19.82
CA ILE A 218 -9.08 7.38 -20.11
C ILE A 218 -9.38 8.69 -19.36
N VAL A 219 -10.26 9.53 -19.90
CA VAL A 219 -10.78 10.75 -19.21
C VAL A 219 -12.30 10.63 -19.00
N PRO A 220 -12.87 11.26 -17.96
CA PRO A 220 -12.19 12.12 -16.98
C PRO A 220 -11.36 11.33 -15.96
N GLN A 221 -10.38 11.99 -15.33
CA GLN A 221 -9.66 11.47 -14.17
C GLN A 221 -9.67 12.51 -13.07
N PHE A 222 -9.78 12.04 -11.83
CA PHE A 222 -9.66 12.88 -10.65
C PHE A 222 -8.59 12.33 -9.73
N ALA A 223 -7.67 13.16 -9.28
CA ALA A 223 -6.65 12.74 -8.33
C ALA A 223 -6.55 13.72 -7.17
N CYS A 224 -6.32 13.19 -5.98
CA CYS A 224 -6.03 13.99 -4.81
C CYS A 224 -4.56 13.83 -4.41
N PRO A 225 -3.77 14.90 -4.33
CA PRO A 225 -2.37 14.82 -3.91
C PRO A 225 -2.22 14.37 -2.45
N SER A 226 -3.11 14.81 -1.54
CA SER A 226 -3.02 14.51 -0.11
C SER A 226 -3.40 13.08 0.27
N THR A 227 -4.38 12.48 -0.42
CA THR A 227 -4.75 11.07 -0.19
C THR A 227 -4.03 10.12 -1.13
N ARG A 228 -3.53 10.64 -2.27
CA ARG A 228 -2.99 9.88 -3.41
C ARG A 228 -4.01 8.96 -4.06
N GLU A 229 -5.30 9.21 -3.81
CA GLU A 229 -6.39 8.52 -4.48
C GLU A 229 -6.53 9.01 -5.92
N LEU A 230 -6.71 8.06 -6.83
CA LEU A 230 -7.12 8.28 -8.22
C LEU A 230 -8.55 7.74 -8.39
N HIS A 231 -9.42 8.55 -8.98
CA HIS A 231 -10.73 8.13 -9.46
C HIS A 231 -10.75 8.24 -10.99
N LEU A 232 -10.83 7.08 -11.66
CA LEU A 232 -10.92 6.98 -13.10
C LEU A 232 -12.38 7.00 -13.55
N GLY A 233 -12.68 7.85 -14.53
CA GLY A 233 -14.02 7.98 -15.07
C GLY A 233 -14.86 9.04 -14.35
N ALA A 234 -16.13 9.11 -14.74
CA ALA A 234 -17.07 10.07 -14.19
C ALA A 234 -17.77 9.53 -12.95
N PHE A 235 -17.93 10.39 -11.96
CA PHE A 235 -18.78 10.13 -10.81
C PHE A 235 -20.25 9.98 -11.23
N LEU A 236 -21.00 9.16 -10.50
CA LEU A 236 -22.41 8.91 -10.80
C LEU A 236 -23.24 10.17 -10.58
N ASN A 237 -22.93 10.90 -9.52
CA ASN A 237 -23.61 12.11 -9.07
C ASN A 237 -22.60 13.11 -8.44
N GLU A 238 -23.06 14.33 -8.17
CA GLU A 238 -22.23 15.38 -7.57
C GLU A 238 -21.82 15.09 -6.13
N THR A 239 -22.65 14.38 -5.36
CA THR A 239 -22.38 14.00 -3.97
C THR A 239 -21.13 13.14 -3.86
N GLU A 240 -20.91 12.19 -4.76
CA GLU A 240 -19.69 11.37 -4.75
C GLU A 240 -18.42 12.19 -5.04
N LEU A 241 -18.48 13.12 -6.00
CA LEU A 241 -17.36 14.02 -6.28
C LEU A 241 -17.08 14.94 -5.09
N ARG A 242 -18.13 15.42 -4.43
CA ARG A 242 -18.05 16.24 -3.21
C ARG A 242 -17.39 15.48 -2.07
N ASP A 243 -17.76 14.23 -1.86
CA ASP A 243 -17.15 13.38 -0.82
C ASP A 243 -15.68 13.13 -1.11
N PHE A 244 -15.32 12.92 -2.39
CA PHE A 244 -13.92 12.82 -2.82
C PHE A 244 -13.13 14.10 -2.51
N ALA A 245 -13.66 15.27 -2.88
CA ALA A 245 -13.04 16.56 -2.63
C ALA A 245 -12.93 16.88 -1.12
N LYS A 246 -13.94 16.49 -0.33
CA LYS A 246 -13.93 16.64 1.13
C LYS A 246 -12.84 15.82 1.78
N ARG A 247 -12.68 14.54 1.39
CA ARG A 247 -11.58 13.70 1.89
C ARG A 247 -10.23 14.28 1.52
N CYS A 248 -10.09 14.80 0.29
CA CYS A 248 -8.86 15.45 -0.14
C CYS A 248 -8.49 16.64 0.74
N LYS A 249 -9.46 17.54 0.98
CA LYS A 249 -9.28 18.71 1.85
C LYS A 249 -8.93 18.34 3.28
N SER A 250 -9.63 17.37 3.87
CA SER A 250 -9.33 16.91 5.22
C SER A 250 -7.93 16.29 5.35
N ALA A 251 -7.50 15.50 4.35
CA ALA A 251 -6.16 14.94 4.33
C ALA A 251 -5.09 16.02 4.22
N ALA A 252 -5.29 17.04 3.37
CA ALA A 252 -4.37 18.16 3.22
C ALA A 252 -4.09 18.88 4.54
N ILE A 253 -5.15 19.18 5.30
CA ILE A 253 -5.08 19.84 6.62
C ILE A 253 -4.31 18.97 7.63
N ASN A 254 -4.58 17.65 7.65
CA ASN A 254 -3.92 16.75 8.58
C ASN A 254 -2.41 16.61 8.28
N SER A 255 -2.03 16.58 7.00
CA SER A 255 -0.62 16.53 6.57
C SER A 255 0.15 17.81 6.89
N THR A 256 -0.47 18.98 6.81
CA THR A 256 0.15 20.26 7.19
C THR A 256 0.35 20.37 8.70
N ASN A 257 -0.66 19.96 9.48
CA ASN A 257 -0.57 19.95 10.95
C ASN A 257 0.45 18.95 11.50
N SER A 258 0.77 17.89 10.75
CA SER A 258 1.80 16.90 11.14
C SER A 258 3.23 17.34 10.80
N SER A 259 3.37 18.44 10.04
CA SER A 259 4.65 18.99 9.57
C SER A 259 5.03 20.32 10.26
N SER A 260 4.18 20.79 11.17
CA SER A 260 4.35 22.01 11.98
C SER A 260 4.72 21.65 13.41
#